data_AF-A0A5P9D4Y9-F1
#
_entry.id   AF-A0A5P9D4Y9-F1
#
_cell.length_a   1.000
_cell.length_b   1.000
_cell.length_c   1.000
_cell.angle_alpha   90.00
_cell.angle_beta   90.00
_cell.angle_gamma   90.00
#
_symmetry.space_group_name_H-M   'P 1'
#
loop_
_entity.id
_entity.type
_entity.pdbx_description
1 polymer ?
#
loop_
_entity_poly.entity_id
_entity_poly.type
_entity_poly.pdbx_seq_one_letter_code
_entity_poly.pdbx_strand_id
1 'polypeptide(L)'
;MSLDLASLTFLLVEDSAYMRTILRTMLQGFGARRIVEAEDGASGLEAMDRANPDILILDWVMPILDGADMVRMIRSPNNPFAYIPIIMVTAHTERSRIVEARRLGVHELLSKPISAKSLYQRVSSVILHPRDFIKTATYFGPAPREIRNRQKIWQGGPGQPQGQPPGQDGPVENVTAIG
;
A
#
# COMPACT_ATOMS: atom_id res chain seq x y z
N MET A 1 -11.86 -2.78 -19.73
CA MET A 1 -12.65 -2.24 -18.59
C MET A 1 -12.08 -0.90 -18.22
N SER A 2 -12.90 0.16 -18.18
CA SER A 2 -12.49 1.42 -17.55
C SER A 2 -12.66 1.26 -16.05
N LEU A 3 -11.65 1.65 -15.27
CA LEU A 3 -11.73 1.66 -13.81
C LEU A 3 -12.59 2.85 -13.37
N ASP A 4 -13.63 2.61 -12.58
CA ASP A 4 -14.42 3.71 -12.01
C ASP A 4 -13.76 4.20 -10.71
N LEU A 5 -13.15 5.38 -10.78
CA LEU A 5 -12.50 6.03 -9.63
C LEU A 5 -13.41 7.05 -8.94
N ALA A 6 -14.61 7.31 -9.47
CA ALA A 6 -15.44 8.41 -8.98
C ALA A 6 -16.06 8.11 -7.60
N SER A 7 -16.28 6.83 -7.29
CA SER A 7 -16.81 6.36 -6.01
C SER A 7 -15.75 6.22 -4.92
N LEU A 8 -14.48 6.08 -5.29
CA LEU A 8 -13.36 5.89 -4.37
C LEU A 8 -12.91 7.22 -3.74
N THR A 9 -12.65 7.16 -2.44
CA THR A 9 -12.05 8.23 -1.65
C THR A 9 -10.54 8.01 -1.54
N PHE A 10 -9.77 8.92 -2.12
CA PHE A 10 -8.32 8.96 -2.00
C PHE A 10 -7.92 9.89 -0.86
N LEU A 11 -7.01 9.44 -0.01
CA LEU A 11 -6.25 10.33 0.86
C LEU A 11 -4.84 10.51 0.29
N LEU A 12 -4.45 11.76 0.08
CA LEU A 12 -3.13 12.16 -0.38
C LEU A 12 -2.40 12.91 0.73
N VAL A 13 -1.30 12.34 1.22
CA VAL A 13 -0.45 12.93 2.27
C VAL A 13 0.91 13.24 1.67
N GLU A 14 1.21 14.53 1.50
CA GLU A 14 2.42 15.04 0.87
C GLU A 14 2.67 16.47 1.37
N ASP A 15 3.87 16.74 1.88
CA ASP A 15 4.24 18.03 2.46
C ASP A 15 4.47 19.12 1.39
N SER A 16 4.98 18.74 0.22
CA SER A 16 5.12 19.66 -0.90
C SER A 16 3.77 19.99 -1.56
N ALA A 17 3.27 21.21 -1.33
CA ALA A 17 2.04 21.70 -1.97
C ALA A 17 2.07 21.61 -3.51
N TYR A 18 3.25 21.75 -4.12
CA TYR A 18 3.43 21.58 -5.56
C TYR A 18 3.21 20.13 -6.00
N MET A 19 3.88 19.18 -5.35
CA MET A 19 3.72 17.75 -5.66
C MET A 19 2.29 17.29 -5.37
N ARG A 20 1.70 17.76 -4.28
CA ARG A 20 0.31 17.48 -3.91
C ARG A 20 -0.68 17.94 -4.99
N THR A 21 -0.46 19.15 -5.54
CA THR A 21 -1.24 19.67 -6.68
C THR A 21 -1.10 18.82 -7.93
N ILE A 22 0.12 18.37 -8.27
CA ILE A 22 0.37 17.48 -9.41
C ILE A 22 -0.38 16.16 -9.25
N LEU A 23 -0.23 15.51 -8.10
CA LEU A 23 -0.86 14.22 -7.80
C LEU A 23 -2.39 14.33 -7.83
N ARG A 24 -2.97 15.36 -7.19
CA ARG A 24 -4.42 15.62 -7.28
C ARG A 24 -4.86 15.78 -8.73
N THR A 25 -4.15 16.59 -9.52
CA THR A 25 -4.52 16.85 -10.92
C THR A 25 -4.49 15.57 -11.76
N MET A 26 -3.49 14.71 -11.56
CA MET A 26 -3.42 13.42 -12.23
C MET A 26 -4.60 12.50 -11.82
N LEU A 27 -4.90 12.39 -10.52
CA LEU A 27 -6.03 11.59 -10.03
C LEU A 27 -7.37 12.07 -10.59
N GLN A 28 -7.59 13.39 -10.61
CA GLN A 28 -8.78 13.99 -11.22
C GLN A 28 -8.88 13.68 -12.71
N GLY A 29 -7.74 13.72 -13.43
CA GLY A 29 -7.64 13.32 -14.83
C GLY A 29 -7.99 11.85 -15.08
N PHE A 30 -7.82 10.98 -14.08
CA PHE A 30 -8.25 9.57 -14.14
C PHE A 30 -9.71 9.36 -13.74
N GLY A 31 -10.44 10.43 -13.36
CA GLY A 31 -11.83 10.38 -12.97
C GLY A 31 -12.08 10.30 -11.46
N ALA A 32 -11.04 10.39 -10.61
CA ALA A 32 -11.22 10.44 -9.17
C ALA A 32 -11.94 11.75 -8.77
N ARG A 33 -12.97 11.64 -7.93
CA ARG A 33 -13.80 12.77 -7.51
C ARG A 33 -13.65 13.13 -6.04
N ARG A 34 -13.27 12.16 -5.20
CA ARG A 34 -13.13 12.34 -3.75
C ARG A 34 -11.65 12.22 -3.40
N ILE A 35 -10.98 13.36 -3.27
CA ILE A 35 -9.56 13.45 -2.93
C ILE A 35 -9.46 14.33 -1.69
N VAL A 36 -9.04 13.74 -0.59
CA VAL A 36 -8.72 14.43 0.65
C VAL A 36 -7.21 14.63 0.70
N GLU A 37 -6.78 15.82 1.08
CA GLU A 37 -5.38 16.21 1.13
C GLU A 37 -4.95 16.45 2.57
N ALA A 38 -3.72 16.06 2.90
CA ALA A 38 -3.03 16.39 4.12
C ALA A 38 -1.58 16.77 3.81
N GLU A 39 -0.99 17.62 4.66
CA GLU A 39 0.34 18.20 4.45
C GLU A 39 1.44 17.58 5.32
N ASP A 40 1.07 16.68 6.22
CA ASP A 40 2.01 15.98 7.09
C ASP A 40 1.36 14.69 7.62
N GLY A 41 2.15 13.85 8.29
CA GLY A 41 1.65 12.58 8.81
C GLY A 41 0.57 12.72 9.89
N ALA A 42 0.62 13.75 10.74
CA ALA A 42 -0.37 13.94 11.80
C ALA A 42 -1.72 14.39 11.23
N SER A 43 -1.73 15.40 10.37
CA SER A 43 -2.94 15.83 9.63
C SER A 43 -3.47 14.71 8.73
N GLY A 44 -2.57 13.86 8.20
CA GLY A 44 -2.91 12.65 7.45
C GLY A 44 -3.68 11.63 8.28
N LEU A 45 -3.19 11.29 9.48
CA LEU A 45 -3.87 10.36 10.39
C LEU A 45 -5.26 10.88 10.80
N GLU A 46 -5.37 12.16 11.15
CA GLU A 46 -6.68 12.75 11.46
C GLU A 46 -7.63 12.74 10.25
N ALA A 47 -7.10 12.97 9.05
CA ALA A 47 -7.89 12.93 7.82
C ALA A 47 -8.38 11.50 7.51
N MET A 48 -7.62 10.46 7.86
CA MET A 48 -8.07 9.06 7.73
C MET A 48 -9.33 8.82 8.55
N ASP A 49 -9.33 9.20 9.82
CA ASP A 49 -10.48 9.01 10.72
C ASP A 49 -11.73 9.76 10.23
N ARG A 50 -11.55 10.96 9.66
CA ARG A 50 -12.66 11.79 9.17
C ARG A 50 -13.21 11.33 7.82
N ALA A 51 -12.35 10.87 6.91
CA ALA A 51 -12.71 10.63 5.51
C ALA A 51 -12.96 9.16 5.17
N ASN A 52 -12.52 8.23 6.02
CA ASN A 52 -12.55 6.79 5.79
C ASN A 52 -12.08 6.41 4.36
N PRO A 53 -10.81 6.72 4.00
CA PRO A 53 -10.34 6.60 2.63
C PRO A 53 -10.22 5.14 2.18
N ASP A 54 -10.48 4.91 0.89
CA ASP A 54 -10.30 3.61 0.23
C ASP A 54 -8.85 3.37 -0.18
N ILE A 55 -8.09 4.44 -0.44
CA ILE A 55 -6.70 4.38 -0.89
C ILE A 55 -5.90 5.52 -0.27
N LEU A 56 -4.75 5.18 0.30
CA LEU A 56 -3.75 6.15 0.78
C LEU A 56 -2.59 6.27 -0.22
N ILE A 57 -2.32 7.49 -0.68
CA ILE A 57 -1.09 7.87 -1.38
C ILE A 57 -0.28 8.72 -0.40
N LEU A 58 0.92 8.25 -0.06
CA LEU A 58 1.70 8.77 1.06
C LEU A 58 3.12 9.09 0.61
N ASP A 59 3.61 10.29 0.88
CA ASP A 59 5.02 10.59 0.70
C ASP A 59 5.87 9.93 1.80
N TRP A 60 7.06 9.46 1.41
CA TRP A 60 7.98 8.82 2.33
C TRP A 60 8.61 9.84 3.27
N VAL A 61 9.07 10.97 2.73
CA VAL A 61 9.90 11.94 3.45
C VAL A 61 9.03 13.13 3.80
N MET A 62 8.64 13.21 5.07
CA MET A 62 7.88 14.34 5.62
C MET A 62 8.46 14.73 6.98
N PRO A 63 8.33 16.00 7.41
CA PRO A 63 8.78 16.44 8.72
C PRO A 63 7.92 15.84 9.85
N ILE A 64 8.54 15.70 11.03
CA ILE A 64 7.94 15.24 12.31
C ILE A 64 7.47 13.78 12.29
N LEU A 65 6.55 13.42 11.40
CA LEU A 65 6.06 12.07 11.20
C LEU A 65 6.25 11.68 9.73
N ASP A 66 7.23 10.82 9.47
CA ASP A 66 7.52 10.37 8.12
C ASP A 66 6.53 9.28 7.64
N GLY A 67 6.58 8.96 6.36
CA GLY A 67 5.68 7.96 5.78
C GLY A 67 5.91 6.55 6.35
N ALA A 68 7.14 6.21 6.75
CA ALA A 68 7.44 4.89 7.30
C ALA A 68 6.77 4.72 8.67
N ASP A 69 6.86 5.72 9.53
CA ASP A 69 6.22 5.74 10.85
C ASP A 69 4.71 5.72 10.74
N MET A 70 4.13 6.51 9.83
CA MET A 70 2.69 6.48 9.58
C MET A 70 2.21 5.09 9.15
N VAL A 71 2.94 4.40 8.26
CA VAL A 71 2.60 3.02 7.86
C VAL A 71 2.68 2.05 9.05
N ARG A 72 3.68 2.17 9.94
CA ARG A 72 3.77 1.33 11.15
C ARG A 72 2.55 1.50 12.04
N MET A 73 2.09 2.74 12.22
CA MET A 73 0.89 3.04 13.01
C MET A 73 -0.37 2.48 12.38
N ILE A 74 -0.52 2.61 11.05
CA ILE A 74 -1.66 2.09 10.30
C ILE A 74 -1.68 0.55 10.36
N ARG A 75 -0.54 -0.12 10.21
CA ARG A 75 -0.45 -1.59 10.21
C ARG A 75 -0.51 -2.22 11.60
N SER A 76 -0.83 -1.46 12.64
CA SER A 76 -1.15 -2.02 13.95
C SER A 76 -2.43 -2.88 13.85
N PRO A 77 -2.48 -4.10 14.43
CA PRO A 77 -3.61 -5.03 14.27
C PRO A 77 -4.99 -4.49 14.67
N ASN A 78 -5.05 -3.48 15.54
CA ASN A 78 -6.30 -2.89 16.04
C ASN A 78 -6.66 -1.58 15.33
N ASN A 79 -5.86 -1.15 14.34
CA ASN A 79 -6.16 0.06 13.59
C ASN A 79 -7.30 -0.23 12.59
N PRO A 80 -8.36 0.59 12.52
CA PRO A 80 -9.48 0.37 11.59
C PRO A 80 -9.04 0.40 10.11
N PHE A 81 -7.92 1.05 9.81
CA PHE A 81 -7.35 1.17 8.47
C PHE A 81 -6.22 0.17 8.22
N ALA A 82 -6.04 -0.85 9.07
CA ALA A 82 -4.93 -1.78 8.96
C ALA A 82 -4.86 -2.47 7.59
N TYR A 83 -5.97 -2.57 6.87
CA TYR A 83 -6.06 -3.19 5.55
C TYR A 83 -6.02 -2.21 4.37
N ILE A 84 -5.95 -0.90 4.62
CA ILE A 84 -6.04 0.10 3.55
C ILE A 84 -4.92 -0.11 2.51
N PRO A 85 -5.23 -0.07 1.19
CA PRO A 85 -4.25 0.06 0.13
C PRO A 85 -3.36 1.29 0.32
N ILE A 86 -2.03 1.08 0.33
CA ILE A 86 -1.04 2.15 0.49
C ILE A 86 -0.12 2.18 -0.72
N ILE A 87 -0.11 3.29 -1.44
CA ILE A 87 0.86 3.61 -2.48
C ILE A 87 1.85 4.61 -1.89
N MET A 88 3.07 4.16 -1.66
CA MET A 88 4.12 5.00 -1.11
C MET A 88 4.87 5.71 -2.23
N VAL A 89 5.00 7.02 -2.12
CA VAL A 89 5.74 7.88 -3.05
C VAL A 89 7.12 8.15 -2.45
N THR A 90 8.18 8.10 -3.25
CA THR A 90 9.54 8.31 -2.72
C THR A 90 10.49 8.86 -3.78
N ALA A 91 11.44 9.70 -3.37
CA ALA A 91 12.59 10.09 -4.20
C ALA A 91 13.71 9.04 -4.23
N HIS A 92 13.71 8.10 -3.27
CA HIS A 92 14.77 7.12 -3.10
C HIS A 92 14.37 5.76 -3.68
N THR A 93 15.11 5.29 -4.68
CA THR A 93 14.85 4.01 -5.35
C THR A 93 15.87 2.92 -4.99
N GLU A 94 16.70 3.17 -3.97
CA GLU A 94 17.67 2.19 -3.51
C GLU A 94 16.97 0.89 -3.08
N ARG A 95 17.61 -0.25 -3.37
CA ARG A 95 17.05 -1.57 -3.06
C ARG A 95 16.70 -1.72 -1.58
N SER A 96 17.47 -1.13 -0.68
CA SER A 96 17.21 -1.09 0.76
C SER A 96 15.86 -0.46 1.08
N ARG A 97 15.56 0.71 0.52
CA ARG A 97 14.27 1.42 0.70
C ARG A 97 13.09 0.65 0.14
N ILE A 98 13.27 0.01 -1.02
CA ILE A 98 12.24 -0.85 -1.61
C ILE A 98 11.93 -2.04 -0.68
N VAL A 99 12.96 -2.66 -0.12
CA VAL A 99 12.81 -3.78 0.82
C VAL A 99 12.15 -3.31 2.13
N GLU A 100 12.57 -2.16 2.65
CA GLU A 100 11.97 -1.54 3.83
C GLU A 100 10.48 -1.28 3.64
N ALA A 101 10.08 -0.59 2.57
CA ALA A 101 8.67 -0.32 2.25
C ALA A 101 7.80 -1.58 2.23
N ARG A 102 8.33 -2.66 1.63
CA ARG A 102 7.62 -3.94 1.56
C ARG A 102 7.44 -4.57 2.94
N ARG A 103 8.48 -4.50 3.78
CA ARG A 103 8.44 -4.98 5.18
C ARG A 103 7.51 -4.16 6.05
N LEU A 104 7.28 -2.88 5.73
CA LEU A 104 6.30 -2.04 6.41
C LEU A 104 4.85 -2.38 6.02
N GLY A 105 4.62 -3.12 4.94
CA GLY A 105 3.27 -3.48 4.49
C GLY A 105 2.65 -2.49 3.51
N VAL A 106 3.49 -1.82 2.70
CA VAL A 106 3.06 -0.99 1.57
C VAL A 106 2.58 -1.87 0.40
N HIS A 107 1.56 -1.41 -0.32
CA HIS A 107 1.02 -2.14 -1.47
C HIS A 107 1.85 -1.95 -2.74
N GLU A 108 2.19 -0.70 -3.02
CA GLU A 108 2.92 -0.28 -4.21
C GLU A 108 3.89 0.86 -3.88
N LEU A 109 4.98 0.93 -4.64
CA LEU A 109 5.92 2.05 -4.61
C LEU A 109 5.86 2.84 -5.92
N LEU A 110 5.96 4.17 -5.78
CA LEU A 110 5.99 5.12 -6.88
C LEU A 110 7.20 6.05 -6.69
N SER A 111 8.17 5.94 -7.59
CA SER A 111 9.36 6.79 -7.55
C SER A 111 9.10 8.16 -8.16
N LYS A 112 9.56 9.23 -7.51
CA LYS A 112 9.69 10.57 -8.08
C LYS A 112 10.85 10.54 -9.12
N PRO A 113 10.73 11.19 -10.30
CA PRO A 113 9.61 11.99 -10.78
C PRO A 113 8.42 11.14 -11.23
N ILE A 114 7.20 11.66 -10.97
CA ILE A 114 5.95 10.93 -11.18
C ILE A 114 5.35 11.28 -12.54
N SER A 115 4.99 10.25 -13.32
CA SER A 115 4.19 10.41 -14.53
C SER A 115 2.73 9.96 -14.30
N ALA A 116 1.81 10.51 -15.11
CA ALA A 116 0.42 10.07 -15.07
C ALA A 116 0.29 8.56 -15.32
N LYS A 117 1.06 8.02 -16.28
CA LYS A 117 1.10 6.58 -16.58
C LYS A 117 1.54 5.76 -15.36
N SER A 118 2.62 6.14 -14.69
CA SER A 118 3.13 5.40 -13.54
C SER A 118 2.17 5.44 -12.36
N LEU A 119 1.53 6.59 -12.08
CA LEU A 119 0.53 6.70 -11.02
C LEU A 119 -0.70 5.84 -11.34
N TYR A 120 -1.25 5.95 -12.56
CA TYR A 120 -2.39 5.16 -13.00
C TYR A 120 -2.14 3.65 -12.88
N GLN A 121 -0.93 3.20 -13.24
CA GLN A 121 -0.55 1.80 -13.09
C GLN A 121 -0.55 1.32 -11.64
N ARG A 122 -0.09 2.13 -10.67
CA ARG A 122 -0.11 1.75 -9.25
C ARG A 122 -1.52 1.75 -8.67
N VAL A 123 -2.31 2.79 -8.97
CA VAL A 123 -3.72 2.87 -8.57
C VAL A 123 -4.51 1.68 -9.13
N SER A 124 -4.35 1.39 -10.42
CA SER A 124 -5.01 0.23 -11.04
C SER A 124 -4.53 -1.10 -10.45
N SER A 125 -3.25 -1.22 -10.12
CA SER A 125 -2.70 -2.43 -9.50
C SER A 125 -3.38 -2.74 -8.17
N VAL A 126 -3.50 -1.76 -7.28
CA VAL A 126 -4.07 -1.98 -5.94
C VAL A 126 -5.58 -2.22 -5.97
N ILE A 127 -6.31 -1.65 -6.94
CA ILE A 127 -7.75 -1.85 -7.08
C ILE A 127 -8.08 -3.19 -7.77
N LEU A 128 -7.40 -3.51 -8.88
CA LEU A 128 -7.72 -4.68 -9.70
C LEU A 128 -7.09 -5.98 -9.18
N HIS A 129 -6.05 -5.87 -8.36
CA HIS A 129 -5.31 -7.02 -7.84
C HIS A 129 -5.13 -6.87 -6.32
N PRO A 130 -6.23 -6.86 -5.54
CA PRO A 130 -6.15 -6.83 -4.09
C PRO A 130 -5.27 -7.99 -3.60
N ARG A 131 -4.43 -7.72 -2.61
CA ARG A 131 -3.52 -8.71 -2.03
C ARG A 131 -4.10 -9.21 -0.71
N ASP A 132 -4.07 -10.53 -0.53
CA ASP A 132 -4.36 -11.14 0.77
C ASP A 132 -3.42 -10.57 1.83
N PHE A 133 -3.92 -10.43 3.05
CA PHE A 133 -3.12 -10.00 4.18
C PHE A 133 -2.59 -11.20 4.95
N ILE A 134 -1.35 -11.09 5.39
CA ILE A 134 -0.68 -12.09 6.20
C ILE A 134 -0.36 -11.46 7.55
N LYS A 135 -0.59 -12.24 8.60
CA LYS A 135 -0.14 -11.93 9.96
C LYS A 135 0.87 -12.99 10.40
N THR A 136 2.02 -12.52 10.88
CA THR A 136 3.03 -13.33 11.59
C THR A 136 3.36 -12.64 12.92
N ALA A 137 4.26 -13.24 13.70
CA ALA A 137 4.72 -12.64 14.95
C ALA A 137 5.37 -11.24 14.78
N THR A 138 5.91 -10.95 13.59
CA THR A 138 6.71 -9.74 13.32
C THR A 138 6.22 -8.91 12.14
N TYR A 139 5.14 -9.33 11.47
CA TYR A 139 4.64 -8.69 10.27
C TYR A 139 3.13 -8.73 10.18
N PHE A 140 2.55 -7.60 9.78
CA PHE A 140 1.17 -7.52 9.35
C PHE A 140 1.09 -6.64 8.10
N GLY A 141 0.59 -7.21 7.00
CA GLY A 141 0.51 -6.50 5.73
C GLY A 141 0.21 -7.39 4.52
N PRO A 142 0.20 -6.82 3.31
CA PRO A 142 -0.14 -7.55 2.10
C PRO A 142 0.92 -8.60 1.74
N ALA A 143 0.47 -9.81 1.44
CA ALA A 143 1.30 -10.97 1.14
C ALA A 143 2.43 -10.64 0.14
N PRO A 144 3.69 -10.98 0.45
CA PRO A 144 4.80 -10.84 -0.48
C PRO A 144 4.52 -11.53 -1.82
N ARG A 145 4.89 -10.88 -2.93
CA ARG A 145 4.62 -11.36 -4.29
C ARG A 145 5.25 -12.74 -4.57
N GLU A 146 6.32 -13.09 -3.87
CA GLU A 146 7.02 -14.37 -3.98
C GLU A 146 6.22 -15.54 -3.39
N ILE A 147 5.37 -15.29 -2.38
CA ILE A 147 4.54 -16.33 -1.73
C ILE A 147 3.42 -16.79 -2.67
N ARG A 148 2.81 -15.86 -3.42
CA ARG A 148 1.77 -16.15 -4.42
C ARG A 148 2.25 -17.10 -5.53
N ASN A 149 3.53 -17.02 -5.91
CA ASN A 149 4.10 -17.91 -6.92
C ASN A 149 4.40 -19.30 -6.36
N ARG A 150 4.84 -19.44 -5.09
CA ARG A 150 5.09 -20.77 -4.51
C ARG A 150 3.80 -21.56 -4.31
N GLN A 151 2.72 -20.97 -3.77
CA GLN A 151 1.44 -21.71 -3.62
C GLN A 151 0.87 -22.22 -4.95
N LYS A 152 1.02 -21.47 -6.06
CA LYS A 152 0.67 -21.96 -7.40
C LYS A 152 1.56 -23.10 -7.89
N ILE A 153 2.84 -23.13 -7.52
CA ILE A 153 3.79 -24.20 -7.87
C ILE A 153 3.48 -25.50 -7.08
N TRP A 154 3.05 -25.40 -5.82
CA TRP A 154 2.70 -26.57 -4.98
C TRP A 154 1.34 -27.19 -5.30
N GLN A 155 0.40 -26.45 -5.90
CA GLN A 155 -0.93 -26.95 -6.27
C GLN A 155 -0.98 -27.67 -7.63
N GLY A 156 0.15 -27.83 -8.34
CA GLY A 156 0.16 -28.21 -9.76
C GLY A 156 1.18 -29.28 -10.18
N GLY A 157 1.24 -30.45 -9.51
CA GLY A 157 1.94 -31.60 -10.09
C GLY A 157 2.07 -32.83 -9.16
N PRO A 158 1.84 -34.06 -9.66
CA PRO A 158 2.01 -35.26 -8.86
C PRO A 158 3.50 -35.56 -8.63
N GLY A 159 3.92 -35.64 -7.36
CA GLY A 159 5.25 -36.15 -6.97
C GLY A 159 6.21 -35.20 -6.23
N GLN A 160 5.75 -34.24 -5.44
CA GLN A 160 6.65 -33.39 -4.63
C GLN A 160 6.71 -33.78 -3.13
N PRO A 161 7.88 -33.68 -2.49
CA PRO A 161 8.12 -34.18 -1.14
C PRO A 161 7.42 -33.33 -0.07
N GLN A 162 6.86 -33.99 0.95
CA GLN A 162 6.32 -33.37 2.16
C GLN A 162 7.48 -32.72 2.95
N GLY A 163 7.71 -31.43 2.73
CA GLY A 163 8.72 -30.67 3.46
C GLY A 163 8.30 -29.22 3.60
N GLN A 164 8.25 -28.75 4.84
CA GLN A 164 7.91 -27.37 5.22
C GLN A 164 8.89 -26.39 4.55
N PRO A 165 8.44 -25.26 3.97
CA PRO A 165 9.35 -24.35 3.28
C PRO A 165 10.30 -23.66 4.28
N PRO A 166 11.59 -23.48 3.92
CA PRO A 166 12.56 -22.85 4.80
C PRO A 166 12.26 -21.34 4.95
N GLY A 167 12.27 -20.86 6.20
CA GLY A 167 12.15 -19.44 6.56
C GLY A 167 10.82 -19.00 7.19
N GLN A 168 9.99 -19.92 7.69
CA GLN A 168 8.83 -19.54 8.51
C GLN A 168 9.27 -19.32 9.97
N ASP A 169 9.48 -18.07 10.36
CA ASP A 169 9.42 -17.69 11.78
C ASP A 169 7.95 -17.66 12.20
N GLY A 170 7.44 -18.83 12.60
CA GLY A 170 6.11 -19.00 13.20
C GLY A 170 4.96 -19.24 12.22
N PRO A 171 3.77 -19.60 12.75
CA PRO A 171 2.60 -19.91 11.94
C PRO A 171 2.14 -18.68 11.14
N VAL A 172 1.93 -18.88 9.84
CA VAL A 172 1.39 -17.88 8.93
C VAL A 172 -0.13 -17.97 8.98
N GLU A 173 -0.79 -16.98 9.58
CA GLU A 173 -2.25 -16.89 9.54
C GLU A 173 -2.67 -16.04 8.34
N ASN A 174 -3.40 -16.65 7.42
CA ASN A 174 -4.10 -15.91 6.37
C ASN A 174 -5.29 -15.21 7.01
N VAL A 175 -5.22 -13.88 7.06
CA VAL A 175 -6.33 -13.07 7.58
C VAL A 175 -7.10 -12.59 6.36
N THR A 176 -8.23 -13.25 6.07
CA THR A 176 -9.15 -12.73 5.06
C THR A 176 -9.61 -11.35 5.53
N ALA A 177 -9.39 -10.32 4.72
CA ALA A 177 -9.95 -9.01 4.96
C ALA A 177 -11.48 -9.20 5.04
N ILE A 178 -12.02 -9.10 6.25
CA ILE A 178 -13.45 -9.14 6.52
C ILE A 178 -14.12 -8.07 5.65
N GLY A 179 -15.08 -8.50 4.85
CA GLY A 179 -15.84 -7.65 3.91
C GLY A 179 -16.83 -6.73 4.58
#